data_AF-A0A228Q5Z2-F1
#
_entry.id   AF-A0A228Q5Z2-F1
#
_cell.length_a   1.000
_cell.length_b   1.000
_cell.length_c   1.000
_cell.angle_alpha   90.00
_cell.angle_beta   90.00
_cell.angle_gamma   90.00
#
_symmetry.space_group_name_H-M   'P 1'
#
loop_
_entity.id
_entity.type
_entity.pdbx_description
1 polymer ?
#
loop_
_entity_poly.entity_id
_entity_poly.type
_entity_poly.pdbx_seq_one_letter_code
_entity_poly.pdbx_strand_id
1 'polypeptide(L)'
;MERYPMKRCLPSASFAAALACAFALSACAAQPSAPANAPASAAPTLVGGDRDAHGCIGSAGYAWCEQTQQCERPWELAKAYGLANSAQAYEQFCRNGSSK
;
A
#
# COMPACT_ATOMS: atom_id res chain seq x y z
N MET A 1 43.01 1.56 -20.52
CA MET A 1 44.25 0.79 -20.75
C MET A 1 45.22 1.31 -19.70
N GLU A 2 45.46 0.62 -18.58
CA GLU A 2 46.19 -0.64 -18.39
C GLU A 2 45.59 -1.37 -17.17
N ARG A 3 45.03 -2.57 -17.32
CA ARG A 3 45.72 -3.86 -17.05
C ARG A 3 46.37 -3.91 -15.66
N TYR A 4 45.59 -4.27 -14.64
CA TYR A 4 46.18 -4.92 -13.45
C TYR A 4 46.18 -6.44 -13.64
N PRO A 5 47.34 -7.10 -13.45
CA PRO A 5 47.64 -8.43 -13.96
C PRO A 5 46.90 -9.56 -13.24
N MET A 6 46.48 -10.52 -14.05
CA MET A 6 46.25 -11.92 -13.71
C MET A 6 47.40 -12.46 -12.87
N LYS A 7 47.17 -12.60 -11.56
CA LYS A 7 47.94 -13.53 -10.72
C LYS A 7 47.14 -14.82 -10.62
N ARG A 8 47.31 -15.65 -11.65
CA ARG A 8 46.99 -17.08 -11.60
C ARG A 8 48.02 -17.75 -10.70
N CYS A 9 47.56 -18.35 -9.60
CA CYS A 9 48.24 -19.43 -8.91
C CYS A 9 47.18 -20.51 -8.60
N LEU A 10 47.05 -21.47 -9.51
CA LEU A 10 46.60 -22.84 -9.21
C LEU A 10 47.88 -23.70 -9.11
N PRO A 11 47.88 -24.94 -8.58
CA PRO A 11 46.86 -25.69 -7.82
C PRO A 11 47.45 -26.41 -6.57
N SER A 12 46.63 -26.67 -5.55
CA SER A 12 46.80 -27.90 -4.77
C SER A 12 45.46 -28.38 -4.27
N ALA A 13 45.11 -29.54 -4.79
CA ALA A 13 43.92 -30.30 -4.50
C ALA A 13 43.80 -30.60 -3.00
N SER A 14 42.75 -30.06 -2.39
CA SER A 14 42.06 -30.71 -1.28
C SER A 14 40.62 -30.96 -1.73
N PHE A 15 40.44 -32.01 -2.53
CA PHE A 15 39.15 -32.64 -2.75
C PHE A 15 38.70 -33.25 -1.42
N ALA A 16 37.85 -32.55 -0.66
CA ALA A 16 36.87 -33.13 0.27
C ALA A 16 36.32 -32.03 1.18
N ALA A 17 35.23 -31.38 0.76
CA ALA A 17 34.16 -30.88 1.65
C ALA A 17 33.09 -30.11 0.85
N ALA A 18 32.80 -30.54 -0.38
CA ALA A 18 31.58 -30.11 -1.06
C ALA A 18 30.44 -30.99 -0.53
N LEU A 19 29.76 -30.60 0.56
CA LEU A 19 28.42 -31.12 0.97
C LEU A 19 27.86 -30.56 2.31
N ALA A 20 28.21 -29.36 2.79
CA ALA A 20 27.73 -28.89 4.11
C ALA A 20 27.34 -27.40 4.22
N CYS A 21 26.70 -26.82 3.20
CA CYS A 21 26.11 -25.46 3.32
C CYS A 21 24.60 -25.40 2.99
N ALA A 22 23.89 -26.53 2.99
CA ALA A 22 22.49 -26.62 2.54
C ALA A 22 21.42 -26.71 3.66
N PHE A 23 21.71 -26.32 4.91
CA PHE A 23 20.75 -26.48 6.03
C PHE A 23 20.67 -25.28 6.98
N ALA A 24 20.52 -24.04 6.46
CA ALA A 24 20.42 -22.86 7.33
C ALA A 24 19.34 -21.84 6.95
N LEU A 25 18.23 -22.25 6.31
CA LEU A 25 17.06 -21.38 6.04
C LEU A 25 15.72 -22.04 6.44
N SER A 26 15.74 -22.95 7.42
CA SER A 26 14.51 -23.53 7.99
C SER A 26 14.20 -22.90 9.34
N ALA A 27 13.58 -21.71 9.33
CA ALA A 27 12.87 -21.18 10.49
C ALA A 27 11.81 -20.15 10.07
N CYS A 28 10.86 -20.55 9.21
CA CYS A 28 9.54 -19.94 9.24
C CYS A 28 8.83 -20.45 10.51
N ALA A 29 8.96 -19.72 11.61
CA ALA A 29 8.09 -19.95 12.75
C ALA A 29 6.66 -19.60 12.33
N ALA A 30 5.85 -20.63 12.07
CA ALA A 30 4.41 -20.53 12.04
C ALA A 30 3.96 -19.88 13.36
N GLN A 31 3.42 -18.66 13.27
CA GLN A 31 2.84 -18.03 14.44
C GLN A 31 1.58 -18.80 14.84
N PRO A 32 1.40 -19.16 16.12
CA PRO A 32 0.17 -19.75 16.59
C PRO A 32 -0.96 -18.76 16.35
N SER A 33 -1.93 -19.13 15.51
CA SER A 33 -3.21 -18.45 15.39
C SER A 33 -3.93 -18.52 16.74
N ALA A 34 -3.82 -17.44 17.52
CA ALA A 34 -4.64 -17.22 18.69
C ALA A 34 -6.12 -17.11 18.28
N PRO A 35 -7.08 -17.54 19.12
CA PRO A 35 -8.50 -17.47 18.78
C PRO A 35 -8.95 -16.02 18.65
N ALA A 36 -9.61 -15.70 17.53
CA ALA A 36 -10.03 -14.37 17.10
C ALA A 36 -11.19 -13.74 17.91
N ASN A 37 -11.31 -14.02 19.21
CA ASN A 37 -12.42 -13.52 20.04
C ASN A 37 -11.95 -12.84 21.34
N ALA A 38 -10.82 -12.13 21.30
CA ALA A 38 -10.53 -11.10 22.30
C ALA A 38 -11.05 -9.74 21.77
N PRO A 39 -11.79 -8.94 22.57
CA PRO A 39 -12.04 -7.56 22.17
C PRO A 39 -10.66 -6.88 22.13
N ALA A 40 -10.18 -6.58 20.92
CA ALA A 40 -9.01 -5.74 20.75
C ALA A 40 -9.29 -4.46 21.55
N SER A 41 -8.51 -4.23 22.62
CA SER A 41 -8.54 -2.98 23.35
C SER A 41 -8.51 -1.85 22.33
N ALA A 42 -9.50 -0.97 22.37
CA ALA A 42 -9.65 0.13 21.45
C ALA A 42 -8.42 1.04 21.56
N ALA A 43 -7.40 0.73 20.76
CA ALA A 43 -6.32 1.65 20.50
C ALA A 43 -6.96 2.93 19.95
N PRO A 44 -6.46 4.12 20.33
CA PRO A 44 -7.01 5.37 19.83
C PRO A 44 -6.98 5.34 18.30
N THR A 45 -8.15 5.46 17.67
CA THR A 45 -8.26 5.59 16.21
C THR A 45 -7.51 6.86 15.80
N LEU A 46 -6.44 6.72 15.03
CA LEU A 46 -5.72 7.87 14.50
C LEU A 46 -6.66 8.67 13.60
N VAL A 47 -6.87 9.96 13.91
CA VAL A 47 -7.62 10.87 13.04
C VAL A 47 -6.89 10.98 11.70
N GLY A 48 -7.63 10.88 10.60
CA GLY A 48 -7.08 10.91 9.24
C GLY A 48 -6.28 9.66 8.83
N GLY A 49 -6.37 8.57 9.60
CA GLY A 49 -5.83 7.25 9.23
C GLY A 49 -6.70 6.47 8.22
N ASP A 50 -7.87 7.01 7.87
CA ASP A 50 -8.92 6.38 7.07
C ASP A 50 -8.88 6.79 5.58
N ARG A 51 -7.69 6.72 4.98
CA ARG A 51 -7.54 6.97 3.54
C ARG A 51 -8.11 5.82 2.72
N ASP A 52 -8.88 6.15 1.67
CA ASP A 52 -9.35 5.19 0.67
C ASP A 52 -8.29 4.89 -0.41
N ALA A 53 -8.67 4.12 -1.44
CA ALA A 53 -7.79 3.73 -2.55
C ALA A 53 -7.28 4.93 -3.38
N HIS A 54 -8.00 6.05 -3.37
CA HIS A 54 -7.63 7.30 -4.03
C HIS A 54 -6.89 8.25 -3.07
N GLY A 55 -6.70 7.87 -1.80
CA GLY A 55 -6.08 8.68 -0.77
C GLY A 55 -7.02 9.69 -0.12
N CYS A 56 -8.33 9.63 -0.40
CA CYS A 56 -9.31 10.52 0.20
C CYS A 56 -9.55 10.15 1.67
N ILE A 57 -9.60 11.15 2.55
CA ILE A 57 -9.83 10.97 3.98
C ILE A 57 -11.33 11.16 4.25
N GLY A 58 -12.05 10.05 4.41
CA GLY A 58 -13.51 10.07 4.60
C GLY A 58 -13.94 10.83 5.86
N SER A 59 -13.18 10.71 6.95
CA SER A 59 -13.40 11.38 8.24
C SER A 59 -13.24 12.89 8.16
N ALA A 60 -12.46 13.39 7.19
CA ALA A 60 -12.34 14.81 6.88
C ALA A 60 -13.40 15.29 5.86
N GLY A 61 -14.25 14.38 5.36
CA GLY A 61 -15.33 14.68 4.45
C GLY A 61 -14.96 14.63 2.97
N TYR A 62 -13.81 14.05 2.63
CA TYR A 62 -13.37 13.92 1.25
C TYR A 62 -13.92 12.65 0.62
N ALA A 63 -14.41 12.77 -0.61
CA ALA A 63 -14.83 11.66 -1.45
C ALA A 63 -14.20 11.80 -2.84
N TRP A 64 -13.85 10.68 -3.46
CA TRP A 64 -13.28 10.68 -4.80
C TRP A 64 -14.34 11.04 -5.86
N CYS A 65 -13.98 11.97 -6.74
CA CYS A 65 -14.82 12.39 -7.85
C CYS A 65 -14.15 12.06 -9.19
N GLU A 66 -14.70 11.10 -9.94
CA GLU A 66 -14.14 10.72 -11.26
C GLU A 66 -14.10 11.89 -12.26
N GLN A 67 -15.04 12.83 -12.16
CA GLN A 67 -15.08 13.98 -13.06
C GLN A 67 -13.95 14.99 -12.83
N THR A 68 -13.57 15.25 -11.58
CA THR A 68 -12.47 16.17 -11.28
C THR A 68 -11.14 15.45 -11.11
N GLN A 69 -11.16 14.12 -10.97
CA GLN A 69 -10.02 13.29 -10.60
C GLN A 69 -9.35 13.79 -9.31
N GLN A 70 -10.17 14.20 -8.34
CA GLN A 70 -9.73 14.73 -7.05
C GLN A 70 -10.62 14.25 -5.91
N CYS A 71 -10.09 14.37 -4.69
CA CYS A 71 -10.85 14.24 -3.46
C CYS A 71 -11.61 15.54 -3.20
N GLU A 72 -12.93 15.50 -3.38
CA GLU A 72 -13.82 16.65 -3.23
C GLU A 72 -14.65 16.53 -1.96
N ARG A 73 -15.02 17.67 -1.36
CA ARG A 73 -16.02 17.73 -0.29
C ARG A 73 -17.39 17.99 -0.91
N PRO A 74 -18.37 17.07 -0.82
CA PRO A 74 -19.65 17.20 -1.54
C PRO A 74 -20.38 18.53 -1.34
N TRP A 75 -20.32 19.12 -0.14
CA TRP A 75 -20.97 20.42 0.15
C TRP A 75 -20.23 21.62 -0.42
N GLU A 76 -18.90 21.58 -0.50
CA GLU A 76 -18.12 22.65 -1.13
C GLU A 76 -18.31 22.62 -2.64
N LEU A 77 -18.28 21.42 -3.21
CA LEU A 77 -18.57 21.18 -4.62
C LEU A 77 -20.00 21.64 -4.96
N ALA A 78 -20.99 21.27 -4.14
CA ALA A 78 -22.36 21.71 -4.34
C ALA A 78 -22.50 23.23 -4.33
N LYS A 79 -21.83 23.91 -3.39
CA LYS A 79 -21.80 25.39 -3.35
C LYS A 79 -21.13 25.99 -4.59
N ALA A 80 -20.02 25.42 -5.05
CA ALA A 80 -19.24 25.93 -6.18
C ALA A 80 -19.97 25.76 -7.52
N TYR A 81 -20.66 24.64 -7.71
CA TYR A 81 -21.32 24.28 -8.97
C TYR A 81 -22.84 24.50 -8.97
N GLY A 82 -23.40 25.08 -7.89
CA GLY A 82 -24.84 25.33 -7.77
C GLY A 82 -25.68 24.05 -7.74
N LEU A 83 -25.12 22.96 -7.19
CA LEU A 83 -25.80 21.68 -7.06
C LEU A 83 -26.63 21.63 -5.77
N ALA A 84 -27.58 20.71 -5.70
CA ALA A 84 -28.17 20.35 -4.43
C ALA A 84 -27.10 19.80 -3.48
N ASN A 85 -27.13 20.18 -2.20
CA ASN A 85 -26.27 19.59 -1.18
C ASN A 85 -26.78 18.19 -0.80
N SER A 86 -26.59 17.23 -1.70
CA SER A 86 -27.06 15.85 -1.56
C SER A 86 -26.08 14.85 -2.18
N ALA A 87 -26.10 13.62 -1.67
CA ALA A 87 -25.28 12.53 -2.20
C ALA A 87 -25.60 12.25 -3.67
N GLN A 88 -26.88 12.28 -4.05
CA GLN A 88 -27.31 12.02 -5.41
C GLN A 88 -26.75 13.06 -6.40
N ALA A 89 -26.78 14.34 -6.05
CA ALA A 89 -26.25 15.39 -6.92
C ALA A 89 -24.72 15.28 -7.08
N TYR A 90 -24.02 14.95 -6.00
CA TYR A 90 -22.58 14.68 -6.03
C TYR A 90 -22.24 13.47 -6.91
N GLU A 91 -22.91 12.34 -6.72
CA GLU A 91 -22.68 11.12 -7.51
C GLU A 91 -22.94 11.35 -9.00
N GLN A 92 -24.01 12.07 -9.34
CA GLN A 92 -24.32 12.41 -10.73
C GLN A 92 -23.23 13.29 -11.34
N PHE A 93 -22.83 14.34 -10.63
CA PHE A 93 -21.74 15.21 -11.08
C PHE A 93 -20.45 14.42 -11.30
N CYS A 94 -20.09 13.55 -10.36
CA CYS A 94 -18.83 12.81 -10.45
C CYS A 94 -18.86 11.69 -11.49
N ARG A 95 -20.01 11.07 -11.77
CA ARG A 95 -20.17 10.03 -12.79
C ARG A 95 -20.07 10.55 -14.22
N ASN A 96 -20.47 11.80 -14.45
CA ASN A 96 -20.53 12.38 -15.80
C ASN A 96 -19.14 12.64 -16.43
N GLY A 97 -18.05 12.52 -15.66
CA GLY A 97 -16.69 12.58 -16.18
C GLY A 97 -16.14 11.28 -16.77
N SER A 98 -16.88 10.16 -16.69
CA SER A 98 -16.44 8.85 -17.20
C SER A 98 -16.49 8.71 -18.73
N SER A 99 -16.74 9.80 -19.47
CA SER A 99 -16.72 9.79 -20.94
C SER A 99 -15.35 10.23 -21.45
N LYS A 100 -14.42 9.29 -21.59
CA LYS A 100 -13.23 9.48 -22.43
C LYS A 100 -12.99 8.26 -23.30
#